data_AF-A0A9D9S252-F1
#
_entry.id   AF-A0A9D9S252-F1
#
_cell.length_a   1.000
_cell.length_b   1.000
_cell.length_c   1.000
_cell.angle_alpha   90.00
_cell.angle_beta   90.00
_cell.angle_gamma   90.00
#
_symmetry.space_group_name_H-M   'P 1'
#
loop_
_entity.id
_entity.type
_entity.pdbx_description
1 polymer ?
#
loop_
_entity_poly.entity_id
_entity_poly.type
_entity_poly.pdbx_seq_one_letter_code
_entity_poly.pdbx_strand_id
1 'polypeptide(L)'
;MVITANIAYFKGEFVASLSDGKRIERYDWREMARALHELGVGDTAIEYQWHAGQRMITAGQQVALRAEIRRLSHMSANHTVRNHRVAAA
;
A
#
# COMPACT_ATOMS: atom_id res chain seq x y z
N MET A 1 -9.15 -3.72 -13.74
CA MET A 1 -9.63 -4.20 -12.41
C MET A 1 -8.97 -3.36 -11.35
N VAL A 2 -9.73 -2.92 -10.34
CA VAL A 2 -9.14 -2.29 -9.15
C VAL A 2 -8.69 -3.42 -8.23
N ILE A 3 -7.39 -3.52 -7.97
CA ILE A 3 -6.84 -4.50 -7.03
C ILE A 3 -7.03 -3.93 -5.62
N THR A 4 -7.70 -4.68 -4.75
CA THR A 4 -7.88 -4.31 -3.33
C THR A 4 -6.99 -5.16 -2.44
N ALA A 5 -6.68 -4.66 -1.25
CA ALA A 5 -5.84 -5.34 -0.28
C ALA A 5 -6.46 -5.33 1.12
N ASN A 6 -6.47 -6.51 1.74
CA ASN A 6 -6.80 -6.70 3.15
C ASN A 6 -5.51 -6.83 3.96
N ILE A 7 -5.26 -5.92 4.90
CA ILE A 7 -4.02 -5.88 5.67
C ILE A 7 -4.29 -6.33 7.11
N ALA A 8 -3.55 -7.33 7.56
CA ALA A 8 -3.51 -7.80 8.94
C ALA A 8 -2.08 -7.72 9.50
N TYR A 9 -1.94 -7.80 10.82
CA TYR A 9 -0.63 -7.83 11.46
C TYR A 9 -0.43 -9.13 12.23
N PHE A 10 0.49 -9.96 11.74
CA PHE A 10 0.68 -11.33 12.21
C PHE A 10 2.17 -11.61 12.45
N LYS A 11 2.50 -12.21 13.60
CA LYS A 11 3.88 -12.61 13.97
C LYS A 11 4.95 -11.52 13.80
N GLY A 12 4.59 -10.24 13.93
CA GLY A 12 5.54 -9.13 13.80
C GLY A 12 5.57 -8.49 12.41
N GLU A 13 4.75 -8.98 11.48
CA GLU A 13 4.74 -8.57 10.08
C GLU A 13 3.37 -8.03 9.66
N PHE A 14 3.38 -7.08 8.74
CA PHE A 14 2.23 -6.70 7.93
C PHE A 14 2.03 -7.73 6.84
N VAL A 15 0.81 -8.22 6.76
CA VAL A 15 0.38 -9.22 5.78
C VAL A 15 -0.74 -8.61 4.94
N ALA A 16 -0.53 -8.48 3.64
CA ALA A 16 -1.57 -8.08 2.70
C ALA A 16 -2.05 -9.28 1.89
N SER A 17 -3.37 -9.48 1.88
CA SER A 17 -4.05 -10.44 0.99
C SER A 17 -4.77 -9.65 -0.10
N LEU A 18 -4.40 -9.88 -1.35
CA LEU A 18 -4.89 -9.12 -2.50
C LEU A 18 -6.09 -9.83 -3.12
N SER A 19 -6.97 -9.05 -3.76
CA SER A 19 -8.14 -9.58 -4.47
C SER A 19 -7.80 -10.52 -5.62
N ASP A 20 -6.55 -10.50 -6.11
CA ASP A 20 -6.04 -11.41 -7.15
C ASP A 20 -5.50 -12.74 -6.58
N GLY A 21 -5.66 -12.97 -5.28
CA GLY A 21 -5.20 -14.17 -4.58
C GLY A 21 -3.73 -14.12 -4.17
N LYS A 22 -2.99 -13.05 -4.51
CA LYS A 22 -1.60 -12.89 -4.05
C LYS A 22 -1.55 -12.50 -2.57
N ARG A 23 -0.41 -12.82 -1.95
CA ARG A 23 -0.12 -12.50 -0.57
C ARG A 23 1.26 -11.86 -0.47
N ILE A 24 1.36 -10.81 0.34
CA ILE A 24 2.60 -10.06 0.57
C ILE A 24 2.83 -9.96 2.07
N GLU A 25 4.07 -10.15 2.49
CA GLU A 25 4.49 -10.07 3.89
C GLU A 25 5.66 -9.09 3.99
N ARG A 26 5.57 -8.13 4.91
CA ARG A 26 6.62 -7.11 5.15
C ARG A 26 6.70 -6.79 6.63
N TYR A 27 7.89 -6.56 7.14
CA TYR A 27 8.10 -6.16 8.54
C TYR A 27 7.67 -4.71 8.81
N ASP A 28 7.88 -3.83 7.83
CA ASP A 28 7.62 -2.40 7.95
C ASP A 28 6.39 -1.98 7.11
N TRP A 29 5.58 -1.07 7.65
CA TRP A 29 4.41 -0.52 6.97
C TRP A 29 4.79 0.30 5.72
N ARG A 30 5.98 0.90 5.67
CA ARG A 30 6.52 1.64 4.51
C ARG A 30 6.85 0.69 3.37
N GLU A 31 7.47 -0.45 3.68
CA GLU A 31 7.76 -1.48 2.68
C GLU A 31 6.47 -2.09 2.15
N MET A 32 5.48 -2.31 3.03
CA MET A 32 4.15 -2.74 2.63
C MET A 32 3.49 -1.71 1.70
N ALA A 33 3.52 -0.42 2.06
CA ALA A 33 2.97 0.65 1.23
C ALA A 33 3.59 0.69 -0.17
N ARG A 34 4.92 0.54 -0.28
CA ARG A 34 5.61 0.48 -1.57
C ARG A 34 5.18 -0.74 -2.40
N ALA A 35 5.17 -1.93 -1.79
CA ALA A 35 4.77 -3.15 -2.48
C ALA A 35 3.31 -3.07 -3.00
N LEU A 36 2.40 -2.52 -2.20
CA LEU A 36 1.02 -2.30 -2.59
C LEU A 36 0.91 -1.30 -3.76
N HIS A 37 1.64 -0.19 -3.69
CA HIS A 37 1.66 0.81 -4.76
C HIS A 37 2.22 0.24 -6.08
N GLU A 38 3.30 -0.54 -6.04
CA GLU A 38 3.90 -1.20 -7.22
C GLU A 38 2.93 -2.18 -7.89
N LEU A 39 2.02 -2.78 -7.11
CA LEU A 39 0.97 -3.65 -7.61
C LEU A 39 -0.31 -2.90 -8.01
N GLY A 40 -0.30 -1.56 -7.98
CA GLY A 40 -1.42 -0.72 -8.38
C GLY A 40 -2.55 -0.62 -7.36
N VAL A 41 -2.31 -0.98 -6.10
CA VAL A 41 -3.28 -0.80 -5.01
C VAL A 41 -3.25 0.65 -4.54
N GLY A 42 -4.38 1.34 -4.67
CA GLY A 42 -4.56 2.73 -4.23
C GLY A 42 -4.82 2.87 -2.73
N ASP A 43 -4.69 4.08 -2.19
CA ASP A 43 -4.88 4.36 -0.75
C ASP A 43 -6.31 4.11 -0.24
N THR A 44 -7.30 4.22 -1.12
CA THR A 44 -8.71 3.92 -0.82
C THR A 44 -9.08 2.45 -1.00
N ALA A 45 -8.20 1.64 -1.60
CA ALA A 45 -8.44 0.22 -1.91
C ALA A 45 -7.92 -0.73 -0.81
N ILE A 46 -7.75 -0.20 0.41
CA ILE A 46 -7.11 -0.89 1.53
C ILE A 46 -8.07 -0.97 2.71
N GLU A 47 -8.29 -2.20 3.16
CA GLU A 47 -9.02 -2.51 4.37
C GLU A 47 -8.08 -3.12 5.41
N TYR A 48 -8.36 -2.86 6.68
CA TYR A 48 -7.59 -3.38 7.80
C TYR A 48 -8.40 -4.45 8.50
N GLN A 49 -7.82 -5.65 8.59
CA GLN A 49 -8.43 -6.78 9.26
C GLN A 49 -7.70 -7.06 10.57
N TRP A 50 -8.49 -7.48 11.54
CA TRP A 50 -7.99 -7.99 12.81
C TRP A 50 -8.63 -9.36 13.07
N HIS A 51 -7.81 -10.29 13.51
CA HIS A 51 -8.25 -11.62 13.93
C HIS A 51 -7.87 -11.87 15.39
N ALA A 52 -8.67 -12.67 16.08
CA ALA A 52 -8.36 -13.09 17.45
C ALA A 52 -6.97 -13.74 17.54
N GLY A 53 -6.19 -13.37 18.54
CA GLY A 53 -4.79 -13.82 18.70
C GLY A 53 -3.77 -13.05 17.85
N GLN A 54 -4.21 -12.06 17.05
CA GLN A 54 -3.32 -11.16 16.33
C GLN A 54 -3.23 -9.80 17.00
N ARG A 55 -2.11 -9.11 16.76
CA ARG A 55 -1.93 -7.72 17.18
C ARG A 55 -2.73 -6.82 16.23
N MET A 56 -3.39 -5.81 16.79
CA MET A 56 -4.14 -4.84 16.00
C MET A 56 -3.19 -3.86 15.31
N ILE A 57 -3.47 -3.53 14.05
CA ILE A 57 -2.80 -2.40 13.39
C ILE A 57 -3.37 -1.12 13.99
N THR A 58 -2.51 -0.32 14.62
CA THR A 58 -2.91 0.93 15.27
C THR A 58 -3.42 1.95 14.26
N ALA A 59 -4.34 2.84 14.66
CA ALA A 59 -4.85 3.89 13.79
C ALA A 59 -3.72 4.77 13.18
N GLY A 60 -2.66 5.04 13.96
CA GLY A 60 -1.48 5.75 13.47
C GLY A 60 -0.76 5.00 12.34
N GLN A 61 -0.60 3.68 12.46
CA GLN A 61 -0.03 2.85 11.39
C GLN A 61 -0.94 2.78 10.15
N GLN A 62 -2.26 2.73 10.34
CA GLN A 62 -3.21 2.76 9.22
C GLN A 62 -3.10 4.06 8.43
N VAL A 63 -3.12 5.20 9.12
CA VAL A 63 -2.97 6.53 8.50
C VAL A 63 -1.61 6.67 7.82
N ALA A 64 -0.53 6.23 8.48
CA ALA A 64 0.82 6.30 7.92
C ALA A 64 0.96 5.48 6.61
N LEU A 65 0.41 4.27 6.58
CA LEU A 65 0.43 3.41 5.39
C LEU A 65 -0.34 4.04 4.23
N ARG A 66 -1.55 4.56 4.46
CA ARG A 66 -2.34 5.25 3.42
C ARG A 66 -1.65 6.52 2.92
N ALA A 67 -1.11 7.31 3.84
CA ALA A 67 -0.40 8.54 3.50
C ALA A 67 0.82 8.25 2.62
N GLU A 68 1.56 7.17 2.88
CA GLU A 68 2.71 6.78 2.08
C GLU A 68 2.32 6.32 0.67
N ILE A 69 1.25 5.53 0.52
CA ILE A 69 0.74 5.14 -0.80
C ILE A 69 0.32 6.38 -1.59
N ARG A 70 -0.43 7.29 -0.97
CA ARG A 70 -0.82 8.56 -1.60
C ARG A 70 0.41 9.37 -2.03
N ARG A 71 1.43 9.47 -1.18
CA ARG A 71 2.69 10.15 -1.49
C ARG A 71 3.39 9.52 -2.71
N LEU A 72 3.46 8.19 -2.77
CA LEU A 72 4.04 7.44 -3.89
C LEU A 72 3.26 7.67 -5.19
N SER A 73 1.93 7.69 -5.13
CA SER A 73 1.08 7.98 -6.28
C SER A 73 1.29 9.40 -6.82
N HIS A 74 1.40 10.41 -5.94
CA HIS A 74 1.73 11.77 -6.36
C HIS A 74 3.14 11.89 -6.95
N MET A 75 4.12 11.18 -6.40
CA MET A 75 5.48 11.16 -6.95
C MET A 75 5.53 10.51 -8.34
N SER A 76 4.83 9.38 -8.52
CA SER A 76 4.74 8.70 -9.81
C SER A 76 4.06 9.58 -10.86
N ALA A 77 2.94 10.21 -10.51
CA ALA A 77 2.24 11.14 -11.39
C ALA A 77 3.12 12.34 -11.79
N ASN A 78 3.83 12.94 -10.83
CA ASN A 78 4.74 14.04 -11.10
C ASN A 78 5.94 13.62 -11.98
N HIS A 79 6.43 12.39 -11.84
CA HIS A 79 7.49 11.85 -12.69
C HIS A 79 7.02 11.71 -14.15
N THR A 80 5.80 11.20 -14.37
CA THR A 80 5.21 11.08 -15.72
C THR A 80 4.99 12.45 -16.37
N VAL A 81 4.49 13.44 -15.63
CA VAL A 81 4.27 14.80 -16.16
C VAL A 81 5.59 15.48 -16.54
N ARG A 82 6.65 15.31 -15.72
CA ARG A 82 7.96 15.90 -16.01
C ARG A 82 8.60 15.30 -17.25
N ASN A 83 8.55 13.98 -17.43
CA ASN A 83 9.13 13.33 -18.60
C ASN A 83 8.40 13.72 -19.89
N HIS A 84 7.07 13.89 -19.85
CA HIS A 84 6.33 14.27 -21.05
C HIS A 84 6.63 15.70 -21.53
N ARG A 85 6.93 16.63 -20.61
CA ARG A 85 7.33 18.01 -20.95
C ARG A 85 8.73 18.10 -21.56
N VAL A 86 9.64 17.18 -21.24
CA VAL A 86 11.02 17.17 -21.78
C VAL A 86 11.06 16.52 -23.16
N ALA A 87 10.18 15.56 -23.46
CA ALA A 87 10.11 14.90 -24.77
C ALA A 87 9.40 15.72 -25.86
N ALA A 88 8.80 16.87 -25.51
CA ALA A 88 8.06 17.74 -26.43
C ALA A 88 8.80 19.04 -26.80
N ALA A 89 10.10 19.13 -26.46
CA ALA A 89 11.00 20.24 -26.78
C ALA A 89 12.15 19.73 -27.66
#